data_AF-A0A441U8A4-F1
#
_entry.id   AF-A0A441U8A4-F1
#
_cell.length_a   1.000
_cell.length_b   1.000
_cell.length_c   1.000
_cell.angle_alpha   90.00
_cell.angle_beta   90.00
_cell.angle_gamma   90.00
#
_symmetry.space_group_name_H-M   'P 1'
#
loop_
_entity.id
_entity.type
_entity.pdbx_description
1 polymer ?
#
loop_
_entity_poly.entity_id
_entity_poly.type
_entity_poly.pdbx_seq_one_letter_code
_entity_poly.pdbx_strand_id
1 'polypeptide(L)' 'LQAINTGHPGSLTTVHANSARAAYERLALMVMQGGVKLSRDEIMDYLKEVIPIVVQLSRRDAGRRVVSEIKFTKAERLG' A
#
# COMPACT_ATOMS: atom_id res chain seq x y z
N LEU A 1 -9.50 1.89 6.52
CA LEU A 1 -9.77 1.84 5.07
C LEU A 1 -10.96 2.68 4.62
N GLN A 2 -12.01 2.88 5.44
CA GLN A 2 -13.19 3.64 5.00
C GLN A 2 -12.89 5.08 4.55
N ALA A 3 -11.91 5.77 5.15
CA ALA A 3 -11.51 7.12 4.75
C ALA A 3 -10.93 7.23 3.33
N ILE A 4 -10.36 6.14 2.78
CA ILE A 4 -9.87 6.11 1.39
C ILE A 4 -11.02 5.86 0.41
N ASN A 5 -12.09 5.20 0.86
CA ASN A 5 -13.23 4.80 0.04
C ASN A 5 -14.39 5.79 -0.02
N THR A 6 -14.38 6.87 0.75
CA THR A 6 -15.43 7.91 0.69
C THR A 6 -15.19 8.95 -0.41
N GLY A 7 -14.39 8.64 -1.43
CA GLY A 7 -14.20 9.52 -2.59
C GLY A 7 -13.23 10.67 -2.35
N HIS A 8 -12.11 10.44 -1.64
CA HIS A 8 -10.97 11.36 -1.59
C HIS A 8 -9.85 10.90 -2.55
N PRO A 9 -9.96 11.18 -3.87
CA PRO A 9 -8.83 11.00 -4.78
C PRO A 9 -7.65 11.86 -4.29
N GLY A 10 -6.45 11.29 -4.30
CA GLY A 10 -5.23 11.96 -3.80
C GLY A 10 -4.90 11.69 -2.32
N SER A 11 -5.57 10.73 -1.67
CA SER A 11 -5.21 10.28 -0.33
C SER A 11 -3.74 9.81 -0.26
N LEU A 12 -2.98 10.37 0.68
CA LEU A 12 -1.59 10.00 0.95
C LEU A 12 -1.46 9.53 2.40
N THR A 13 -0.70 8.47 2.62
CA THR A 13 -0.41 7.97 3.96
C THR A 13 1.01 7.39 4.02
N THR A 14 1.47 7.04 5.22
CA THR A 14 2.76 6.41 5.43
C THR A 14 2.60 5.17 6.30
N VAL A 15 3.43 4.16 6.05
CA VAL A 15 3.48 2.94 6.86
C VAL A 15 4.92 2.48 7.00
N HIS A 16 5.28 1.99 8.18
CA HIS A 16 6.58 1.36 8.39
C HIS A 16 6.60 -0.03 7.75
N ALA A 17 7.41 -0.21 6.72
CA ALA A 17 7.64 -1.49 6.05
C ALA A 17 9.04 -1.53 5.42
N ASN A 18 9.55 -2.75 5.24
CA ASN A 18 10.88 -3.00 4.67
C ASN A 18 10.86 -3.14 3.14
N SER A 19 9.68 -3.17 2.52
CA SER A 19 9.48 -3.22 1.07
C SER A 19 8.03 -2.83 0.75
N ALA A 20 7.75 -2.53 -0.53
CA ALA A 20 6.38 -2.28 -0.95
C ALA A 20 5.46 -3.49 -0.71
N ARG A 21 5.96 -4.72 -0.90
CA ARG A 21 5.21 -5.94 -0.57
C ARG A 21 4.88 -6.00 0.91
N ALA A 22 5.86 -5.78 1.79
CA ALA A 22 5.66 -5.81 3.24
C ALA A 22 4.68 -4.73 3.72
N ALA A 23 4.58 -3.60 3.01
CA ALA A 23 3.58 -2.58 3.27
C ALA A 23 2.15 -3.12 3.05
N TYR A 24 1.89 -3.80 1.93
CA TYR A 24 0.60 -4.44 1.68
C TYR A 24 0.27 -5.52 2.72
N GLU A 25 1.24 -6.36 3.10
CA GLU A 25 1.05 -7.39 4.14
C GLU A 25 0.62 -6.79 5.48
N ARG A 26 1.29 -5.70 5.90
CA ARG A 26 0.93 -4.98 7.14
C ARG A 26 -0.46 -4.37 7.06
N LEU A 27 -0.80 -3.74 5.94
CA LEU A 27 -2.13 -3.18 5.74
C LEU A 27 -3.19 -4.28 5.78
N ALA A 28 -2.94 -5.42 5.13
CA ALA A 28 -3.86 -6.55 5.16
C ALA A 28 -4.08 -7.06 6.59
N LEU A 29 -2.99 -7.22 7.37
CA LEU A 29 -3.08 -7.62 8.77
C LEU A 29 -3.90 -6.63 9.61
N MET A 30 -3.67 -5.32 9.45
CA MET A 30 -4.44 -4.29 10.16
C MET A 30 -5.94 -4.35 9.83
N VAL A 31 -6.29 -4.66 8.58
CA VAL A 31 -7.67 -4.80 8.12
C VAL A 31 -8.33 -6.06 8.71
N MET A 32 -7.61 -7.17 8.73
CA MET A 32 -8.07 -8.42 9.34
C MET A 32 -8.31 -8.22 10.85
N GLN A 33 -7.43 -7.50 11.55
CA GLN A 33 -7.59 -7.14 12.96
C GLN A 33 -8.80 -6.22 13.22
N GLY A 34 -9.23 -5.46 12.21
CA GLY A 34 -10.44 -4.62 12.27
C GLY A 34 -11.75 -5.40 12.20
N GLY A 35 -11.73 -6.74 12.13
CA GLY A 35 -12.92 -7.59 12.14
C GLY A 35 -13.63 -7.70 10.79
N VAL A 36 -12.96 -7.33 9.70
CA VAL A 36 -13.50 -7.45 8.34
C VAL A 36 -13.55 -8.93 7.94
N LYS A 37 -14.72 -9.40 7.49
CA LYS A 37 -14.93 -10.78 7.02
C LYS A 37 -14.56 -10.95 5.55
N LEU A 38 -13.31 -10.68 5.21
CA LEU A 38 -12.73 -10.95 3.90
C LEU A 38 -11.56 -11.91 4.06
N SER A 39 -11.35 -12.78 3.08
CA SER A 39 -10.13 -13.56 2.99
C SER A 39 -8.92 -12.65 2.78
N ARG A 40 -7.73 -13.16 3.12
CA ARG A 40 -6.48 -12.41 2.94
C ARG A 40 -6.29 -11.98 1.48
N ASP A 41 -6.64 -12.84 0.53
CA ASP A 41 -6.43 -12.56 -0.89
C ASP A 41 -7.40 -11.48 -1.39
N GLU A 42 -8.66 -11.52 -0.97
CA GLU A 42 -9.63 -10.44 -1.24
C GLU A 42 -9.17 -9.09 -0.68
N ILE A 43 -8.62 -9.08 0.54
CA ILE A 43 -8.06 -7.86 1.13
C ILE A 43 -6.85 -7.37 0.33
N MET A 44 -5.97 -8.27 -0.08
CA MET A 44 -4.78 -7.91 -0.86
C MET A 44 -5.15 -7.34 -2.22
N ASP A 45 -6.14 -7.90 -2.91
CA ASP A 45 -6.59 -7.40 -4.20
C ASP A 45 -7.28 -6.05 -4.07
N TYR A 46 -8.15 -5.90 -3.06
CA TYR A 46 -8.73 -4.62 -2.70
C TYR A 46 -7.67 -3.56 -2.42
N LEU A 47 -6.64 -3.87 -1.60
CA LEU A 47 -5.57 -2.93 -1.26
C LEU A 47 -4.77 -2.48 -2.50
N LYS A 48 -4.47 -3.40 -3.42
CA LYS A 48 -3.76 -3.06 -4.68
C LYS A 48 -4.60 -2.19 -5.61
N GLU A 49 -5.92 -2.29 -5.53
CA GLU A 49 -6.86 -1.45 -6.29
C GLU A 49 -6.94 -0.04 -5.70
N VAL A 50 -7.09 0.08 -4.38
CA VAL A 50 -7.26 1.37 -3.71
C VAL A 50 -5.95 2.12 -3.45
N ILE A 51 -4.82 1.40 -3.36
CA ILE A 51 -3.47 1.96 -3.16
C ILE A 51 -2.62 1.49 -4.35
N PRO A 52 -2.73 2.13 -5.52
CA PRO A 52 -2.06 1.66 -6.72
C PRO A 52 -0.56 1.96 -6.73
N ILE A 53 -0.09 2.90 -5.92
CA ILE A 53 1.30 3.36 -5.87
C ILE A 53 1.83 3.20 -4.44
N VAL A 54 3.00 2.57 -4.31
CA VAL A 54 3.78 2.56 -3.07
C VAL A 54 5.19 3.05 -3.38
N VAL A 55 5.62 4.09 -2.67
CA VAL A 55 6.99 4.63 -2.76
C VAL A 55 7.76 4.22 -1.52
N GLN A 56 8.72 3.32 -1.67
CA GLN A 56 9.60 2.92 -0.58
C GLN A 56 10.73 3.92 -0.45
N LEU A 57 10.91 4.43 0.77
CA LEU A 57 12.05 5.24 1.15
C LEU A 57 13.07 4.37 1.88
N SER A 58 14.36 4.56 1.56
CA SER A 58 15.46 3.97 2.29
C SER A 58 16.49 5.03 2.68
N ARG A 59 17.40 4.64 3.57
CA ARG A 59 18.51 5.48 4.01
C ARG A 59 19.79 4.83 3.50
N ARG A 60 20.54 5.54 2.66
CA ARG A 60 21.86 5.08 2.18
C ARG A 60 22.97 5.62 3.07
N ASP A 61 24.20 5.24 2.73
CA ASP A 61 25.42 5.71 3.38
C ASP A 61 25.42 7.24 3.51
N ALA A 62 25.98 7.72 4.62
CA ALA A 62 25.91 9.12 5.05
C ALA A 62 24.51 9.66 5.39
N GLY A 63 23.52 8.78 5.62
CA GLY A 63 22.23 9.16 6.21
C GLY A 63 21.21 9.77 5.22
N ARG A 64 21.56 9.82 3.93
CA ARG A 64 20.71 10.39 2.87
C ARG A 64 19.47 9.52 2.65
N ARG A 65 18.29 10.16 2.68
CA ARG A 65 17.03 9.53 2.28
C ARG A 65 16.93 9.48 0.77
N VAL A 66 16.59 8.31 0.23
CA VAL A 66 16.40 8.08 -1.19
C VAL A 66 15.12 7.28 -1.42
N VAL A 67 14.53 7.43 -2.60
CA VAL A 67 13.52 6.48 -3.10
C VAL A 67 14.25 5.22 -3.53
N SER A 68 13.91 4.08 -2.93
CA SER A 68 14.55 2.79 -3.22
C SER A 68 13.69 1.87 -4.08
N GLU A 69 12.37 2.05 -4.07
CA GLU A 69 11.43 1.27 -4.87
C GLU A 69 10.20 2.14 -5.15
N ILE A 70 9.66 2.05 -6.35
CA ILE A 70 8.32 2.54 -6.69
C ILE A 70 7.55 1.35 -7.25
N LYS A 71 6.51 0.93 -6.53
CA LYS A 71 5.62 -0.14 -6.94
C LYS A 71 4.34 0.44 -7.51
N PHE A 72 3.99 0.04 -8.73
CA PHE A 72 2.70 0.33 -9.34
C PHE A 72 1.93 -0.99 -9.51
N THR A 73 0.69 -1.07 -9.01
CA THR A 73 -0.13 -2.29 -9.03
C THR A 73 -1.33 -2.21 -9.95
N LYS A 74 -1.68 -1.00 -10.41
CA LYS A 74 -2.67 -0.83 -11.46
C LYS A 74 -2.00 -1.16 -12.80
N ALA A 75 -2.02 -2.43 -13.19
CA ALA A 75 -1.77 -2.76 -14.59
C ALA A 75 -2.76 -1.94 -15.43
N GLU A 76 -2.24 -1.24 -16.42
CA GLU A 76 -3.04 -0.50 -17.37
C GLU A 76 -4.17 -1.41 -17.87
N ARG A 77 -5.42 -1.12 -17.46
CA ARG A 77 -6.61 -1.42 -18.26
C ARG A 77 -6.63 -0.49 -19.49
N LEU A 78 -5.48 -0.28 -20.13
CA LEU A 78 -5.40 0.29 -21.46
C LEU A 78 -5.75 -0.87 -22.39
N GLY A 79 -7.02 -0.91 -22.77
CA GLY A 79 -7.40 -1.49 -24.06
C GLY A 79 -6.81 -0.68 -25.19
#